data_AF-A0A1V4A0Y0-F1
#
_entry.id   AF-A0A1V4A0Y0-F1
#
_cell.length_a   1.000
_cell.length_b   1.000
_cell.length_c   1.000
_cell.angle_alpha   90.00
_cell.angle_beta   90.00
_cell.angle_gamma   90.00
#
_symmetry.space_group_name_H-M   'P 1'
#
loop_
_entity.id
_entity.type
_entity.pdbx_description
1 polymer ?
#
loop_
_entity_poly.entity_id
_entity_poly.type
_entity_poly.pdbx_seq_one_letter_code
_entity_poly.pdbx_strand_id
1 'polypeptide(L)'
;MMKNLKRWGAVTILGAAAAFTGVPSAGATAAVEPCGYYSTGSYAYYNHCGRTTVQIKLDIVRGKDKTICVRPGTTGLGPKNHVRSAAYTGGAGCNPS
;
A
#
# COMPACT_ATOMS: atom_id res chain seq x y z
N MET A 1 69.38 -5.93 -19.08
CA MET A 1 69.34 -6.50 -20.44
C MET A 1 68.05 -6.02 -21.11
N MET A 2 68.12 -5.02 -21.98
CA MET A 2 66.97 -4.48 -22.73
C MET A 2 66.87 -5.24 -24.05
N LYS A 3 65.71 -5.84 -24.34
CA LYS A 3 65.39 -6.40 -25.66
C LYS A 3 63.93 -6.12 -26.00
N ASN A 4 63.74 -5.27 -27.01
CA ASN A 4 62.80 -5.40 -28.15
C ASN A 4 61.30 -5.62 -27.81
N LEU A 5 60.32 -5.02 -28.48
CA LEU A 5 60.18 -4.88 -29.92
C LEU A 5 58.95 -4.01 -30.22
N LYS A 6 59.10 -3.10 -31.19
CA LYS A 6 58.03 -2.30 -31.81
C LYS A 6 57.29 -3.13 -32.87
N ARG A 7 55.96 -3.28 -32.78
CA ARG A 7 55.00 -3.58 -33.88
C ARG A 7 53.63 -3.01 -33.46
N TRP A 8 53.11 -1.95 -34.06
CA TRP A 8 52.36 -1.86 -35.34
C TRP A 8 51.22 -2.88 -35.42
N GLY A 9 49.98 -2.36 -35.43
CA GLY A 9 48.77 -3.15 -35.69
C GLY A 9 47.52 -2.48 -35.13
N ALA A 10 46.91 -1.58 -35.90
CA ALA A 10 45.59 -1.04 -35.62
C ALA A 10 44.53 -2.12 -35.80
N VAL A 11 43.69 -2.34 -34.79
CA VAL A 11 42.38 -2.97 -34.96
C VAL A 11 41.39 -2.20 -34.08
N THR A 12 40.71 -1.24 -34.69
CA THR A 12 39.50 -0.63 -34.11
C THR A 12 38.36 -1.62 -34.27
N ILE A 13 38.07 -2.39 -33.21
CA ILE A 13 36.79 -3.09 -33.09
C ILE A 13 35.81 -2.10 -32.49
N LEU A 14 34.91 -1.59 -33.32
CA LEU A 14 33.75 -0.80 -32.91
C LEU A 14 32.73 -1.75 -32.26
N GLY A 15 32.95 -2.10 -30.99
CA GLY A 15 31.99 -2.84 -30.19
C GLY A 15 30.95 -1.88 -29.63
N ALA A 16 29.76 -1.86 -30.23
CA ALA A 16 28.61 -1.13 -29.70
C ALA A 16 28.18 -1.76 -28.36
N ALA A 17 28.64 -1.20 -27.25
CA ALA A 17 28.09 -1.49 -25.94
C ALA A 17 26.71 -0.82 -25.86
N ALA A 18 25.66 -1.59 -26.14
CA ALA A 18 24.31 -1.21 -25.77
C ALA A 18 24.24 -1.22 -24.23
N ALA A 19 24.51 -0.07 -23.63
CA ALA A 19 24.23 0.16 -22.22
C ALA A 19 22.71 0.16 -22.06
N PHE A 20 22.16 -1.00 -21.71
CA PHE A 20 20.83 -1.08 -21.12
C PHE A 20 20.90 -0.37 -19.78
N THR A 21 20.70 0.94 -19.77
CA THR A 21 20.34 1.68 -18.57
C THR A 21 18.96 1.17 -18.16
N GLY A 22 18.95 0.11 -17.36
CA GLY A 22 17.74 -0.34 -16.68
C GLY A 22 17.18 0.85 -15.94
N VAL A 23 16.06 1.37 -16.43
CA VAL A 23 15.28 2.36 -15.70
C VAL A 23 14.93 1.69 -14.39
N PRO A 24 15.31 2.24 -13.22
CA PRO A 24 14.79 1.74 -11.97
C PRO A 24 13.28 1.90 -12.06
N SER A 25 12.58 0.78 -12.23
CA SER A 25 11.14 0.73 -12.05
C SER A 25 10.92 1.12 -10.59
N ALA A 26 10.58 2.39 -10.36
CA ALA A 26 10.12 2.86 -9.07
C ALA A 26 8.88 2.02 -8.75
N GLY A 27 9.09 0.93 -7.99
CA GLY A 27 8.01 0.10 -7.50
C GLY A 27 7.05 1.03 -6.78
N ALA A 28 5.79 1.03 -7.20
CA ALA A 28 4.76 1.82 -6.53
C ALA A 28 4.76 1.41 -5.05
N THR A 29 5.24 2.30 -4.19
CA THR A 29 5.09 2.14 -2.75
C THR A 29 3.59 2.26 -2.48
N ALA A 30 2.92 1.13 -2.24
CA ALA A 30 1.54 1.14 -1.80
C ALA A 30 1.45 2.01 -0.55
N ALA A 31 0.64 3.07 -0.61
CA ALA A 31 0.44 3.95 0.54
C ALA A 31 -0.09 3.11 1.70
N VAL A 32 0.55 3.22 2.88
CA VAL A 32 0.06 2.55 4.09
C VAL A 32 -1.21 3.25 4.54
N GLU A 33 -2.32 2.52 4.57
CA GLU A 33 -3.61 3.05 4.99
C GLU A 33 -3.59 3.32 6.51
N PRO A 34 -4.07 4.48 6.98
CA PRO A 34 -4.03 4.82 8.40
C PRO A 34 -4.88 3.87 9.23
N CYS A 35 -4.44 3.52 10.44
CA CYS A 35 -5.26 2.73 11.36
C CYS A 35 -6.51 3.51 11.79
N GLY A 36 -7.65 2.83 11.90
CA GLY A 36 -8.93 3.41 12.27
C GLY A 36 -9.75 3.88 11.07
N TYR A 37 -10.66 4.82 11.30
CA TYR A 37 -11.52 5.37 10.26
C TYR A 37 -10.75 6.32 9.35
N TYR A 38 -10.97 6.19 8.04
CA TYR A 38 -10.51 7.14 7.04
C TYR A 38 -11.46 7.15 5.86
N SER A 39 -11.34 8.15 5.01
CA SER A 39 -12.08 8.23 3.76
C SER A 39 -11.18 8.71 2.64
N THR A 40 -11.37 8.16 1.46
CA THR A 40 -10.67 8.54 0.25
C THR A 40 -11.63 8.49 -0.93
N GLY A 41 -11.52 9.45 -1.84
CA GLY A 41 -12.50 9.63 -2.91
C GLY A 41 -13.93 9.78 -2.37
N SER A 42 -14.82 8.86 -2.76
CA SER A 42 -16.24 8.85 -2.36
C SER A 42 -16.59 7.77 -1.32
N TYR A 43 -15.61 7.03 -0.82
CA TYR A 43 -15.81 5.92 0.10
C TYR A 43 -15.16 6.13 1.46
N ALA A 44 -15.80 5.56 2.48
CA ALA A 44 -15.33 5.49 3.84
C ALA A 44 -14.88 4.05 4.17
N TYR A 45 -13.84 3.97 4.99
CA TYR A 45 -13.14 2.75 5.34
C TYR A 45 -12.78 2.73 6.82
N TYR A 46 -12.52 1.54 7.34
CA TYR A 46 -11.91 1.34 8.64
C TYR A 46 -10.78 0.32 8.52
N ASN A 47 -9.54 0.73 8.82
CA ASN A 47 -8.40 -0.18 8.83
C ASN A 47 -8.11 -0.65 10.27
N HIS A 48 -8.32 -1.94 10.54
CA HIS A 48 -7.97 -2.52 11.83
C HIS A 48 -6.55 -3.08 11.82
N CYS A 49 -5.63 -2.37 12.49
CA CYS A 49 -4.22 -2.78 12.59
C CYS A 49 -3.93 -3.85 13.67
N GLY A 50 -4.93 -4.30 14.41
CA GLY A 50 -4.78 -5.35 15.44
C GLY A 50 -4.82 -6.76 14.85
N ARG A 51 -4.60 -7.77 15.70
CA ARG A 51 -4.54 -9.19 15.28
C ARG A 51 -5.87 -9.93 15.40
N THR A 52 -6.76 -9.46 16.28
CA THR A 52 -8.07 -10.06 16.52
C THR A 52 -9.14 -9.35 15.71
N THR A 53 -10.35 -9.89 15.68
CA THR A 53 -11.52 -9.11 15.28
C THR A 53 -11.84 -8.07 16.35
N VAL A 54 -12.46 -6.96 15.95
CA VAL A 54 -12.91 -5.91 16.86
C VAL A 54 -14.26 -5.36 16.47
N GLN A 55 -14.98 -4.83 17.45
CA GLN A 55 -16.26 -4.20 17.26
C GLN A 55 -16.10 -2.69 17.07
N ILE A 56 -16.65 -2.17 15.99
CA ILE A 56 -16.68 -0.74 15.68
C ILE A 56 -18.13 -0.24 15.63
N LYS A 57 -18.33 1.01 16.05
CA LYS A 57 -19.59 1.73 15.90
C LYS A 57 -19.47 2.68 14.72
N LEU A 58 -20.34 2.49 13.72
CA LEU A 58 -20.52 3.37 12.58
C LEU A 58 -21.52 4.45 12.96
N ASP A 59 -21.13 5.68 12.69
CA ASP A 59 -21.98 6.86 12.79
C ASP A 59 -22.58 7.13 11.41
N ILE A 60 -23.90 7.05 11.31
CA ILE A 60 -24.62 7.10 10.03
C ILE A 60 -25.30 8.46 9.87
N VAL A 61 -25.03 9.14 8.76
CA VAL A 61 -25.49 10.52 8.49
C VAL A 61 -27.02 10.64 8.53
N ARG A 62 -27.73 9.66 7.97
CA ARG A 62 -29.20 9.60 7.95
C ARG A 62 -29.66 8.19 8.30
N GLY A 63 -29.75 7.89 9.58
CA GLY A 63 -30.21 6.59 10.05
C GLY A 63 -29.84 6.36 11.51
N LYS A 64 -29.94 5.09 11.91
CA LYS A 64 -29.44 4.64 13.20
C LYS A 64 -27.97 4.25 13.05
N ASP A 65 -27.16 4.65 14.03
CA ASP A 65 -25.81 4.11 14.18
C ASP A 65 -25.84 2.59 14.21
N LYS A 66 -24.81 1.97 13.64
CA LYS A 66 -24.70 0.51 13.57
C LYS A 66 -23.39 0.06 14.17
N THR A 67 -23.45 -1.01 14.94
CA THR A 67 -22.27 -1.69 15.43
C THR A 67 -21.97 -2.91 14.58
N ILE A 68 -20.73 -3.05 14.11
CA ILE A 68 -20.29 -4.19 13.31
C ILE A 68 -18.97 -4.74 13.84
N CYS A 69 -18.73 -6.01 13.58
CA CYS A 69 -17.46 -6.66 13.87
C CYS A 69 -16.59 -6.69 12.61
N VAL A 70 -15.34 -6.25 12.71
CA VAL A 70 -14.37 -6.17 11.61
C VAL A 70 -13.14 -7.03 11.88
N ARG A 71 -12.57 -7.60 10.81
CA ARG A 71 -11.32 -8.38 10.85
C ARG A 71 -10.11 -7.43 10.76
N PRO A 72 -8.90 -7.92 11.09
CA PRO A 72 -7.66 -7.22 10.76
C PRO A 72 -7.60 -6.81 9.27
N GLY A 73 -7.10 -5.59 9.02
CA GLY A 73 -7.02 -4.96 7.70
C GLY A 73 -8.15 -3.99 7.40
N THR A 74 -8.25 -3.60 6.14
CA THR A 74 -9.22 -2.61 5.64
C THR A 74 -10.61 -3.21 5.45
N THR A 75 -11.61 -2.58 6.08
CA THR A 75 -13.03 -2.85 5.87
C THR A 75 -13.70 -1.66 5.19
N GLY A 76 -14.40 -1.90 4.08
CA GLY A 76 -15.22 -0.89 3.42
C GLY A 76 -16.51 -0.64 4.21
N LEU A 77 -16.76 0.62 4.58
CA LEU A 77 -17.94 1.01 5.35
C LEU A 77 -19.08 1.52 4.46
N GLY A 78 -18.76 1.91 3.23
CA GLY A 78 -19.70 2.42 2.25
C GLY A 78 -19.41 3.87 1.83
N PRO A 79 -20.37 4.55 1.20
CA PRO A 79 -20.21 5.92 0.74
C PRO A 79 -19.91 6.89 1.90
N LYS A 80 -18.93 7.79 1.72
CA LYS A 80 -18.55 8.79 2.74
C LYS A 80 -19.64 9.80 3.09
N ASN A 81 -20.62 9.98 2.19
CA ASN A 81 -21.79 10.83 2.44
C ASN A 81 -22.87 10.12 3.27
N HIS A 82 -22.70 8.81 3.54
CA HIS A 82 -23.61 8.01 4.36
C HIS A 82 -22.98 7.64 5.71
N VAL A 83 -21.66 7.40 5.76
CA VAL A 83 -20.93 7.11 6.99
C VAL A 83 -20.12 8.35 7.40
N ARG A 84 -20.46 8.94 8.55
CA ARG A 84 -19.79 10.14 9.09
C ARG A 84 -18.45 9.79 9.73
N SER A 85 -18.42 8.72 10.51
CA SER A 85 -17.24 8.22 11.20
C SER A 85 -17.41 6.76 11.60
N ALA A 86 -16.32 6.14 12.04
CA ALA A 86 -16.38 4.86 12.74
C ALA A 86 -15.38 4.85 13.90
N ALA A 87 -15.83 4.38 15.06
CA ALA A 87 -15.03 4.35 16.28
C ALA A 87 -14.90 2.93 16.81
N TYR A 88 -13.71 2.58 17.32
CA TYR A 88 -13.51 1.34 18.06
C TYR A 88 -14.30 1.36 19.36
N THR A 89 -15.00 0.26 19.65
CA THR A 89 -15.83 0.13 20.86
C THR A 89 -15.46 -1.07 21.75
N GLY A 90 -14.39 -1.80 21.42
CA GLY A 90 -14.02 -3.02 22.14
C GLY A 90 -14.30 -4.29 21.35
N GLY A 91 -14.60 -5.38 22.07
CA GLY A 91 -15.02 -6.64 21.46
C GLY A 91 -13.91 -7.39 20.74
N ALA A 92 -12.70 -7.46 21.32
CA ALA A 92 -11.63 -8.30 20.80
C ALA A 92 -12.14 -9.76 20.68
N GLY A 93 -12.14 -10.32 19.47
CA GLY A 93 -12.69 -11.66 19.23
C GLY A 93 -14.20 -11.70 18.96
N CYS A 94 -14.85 -10.57 18.65
CA CYS A 94 -16.23 -10.59 18.17
C CYS A 94 -16.38 -11.45 16.90
N ASN A 95 -17.59 -11.96 16.66
CA ASN A 95 -17.88 -12.75 15.48
C ASN A 95 -18.38 -11.84 14.33
N PRO A 96 -17.64 -11.72 13.20
CA PRO A 96 -18.15 -11.03 12.03
C PRO A 96 -19.35 -11.82 11.49
N SER A 97 -20.53 -11.22 11.58
CA SER A 97 -21.81 -11.79 11.10
C SER A 97 -21.92 -11.73 9.58
#